data_AF-A0A1Y1RN85-F1
#
_entry.id   AF-A0A1Y1RN85-F1
#
_cell.length_a   1.000
_cell.length_b   1.000
_cell.length_c   1.000
_cell.angle_alpha   90.00
_cell.angle_beta   90.00
_cell.angle_gamma   90.00
#
_symmetry.space_group_name_H-M   'P 1'
#
loop_
_entity.id
_entity.type
_entity.pdbx_description
1 polymer ?
#
loop_
_entity_poly.entity_id
_entity_poly.type
_entity_poly.pdbx_seq_one_letter_code
_entity_poly.pdbx_strand_id
1 'polypeptide(L)'
;MIGLVALGLGVLGFILGCIPGIMFLGWFLLFAAFVTGIVGLFQKNREKVTSIIAIALSVIGSIVSAVVLFFVVANSVASDPEFKQAVEDFESAVASPSAVASVDSEASSSEPAAEDSAAAPGSAAAIDGVLQFGDTAEFEDGLRLTVSELRTDYVPSEYAARLDESLTDYVAFTVTIENGTSTPFEPLFYAEGNSGGKAVDQIFDSEQNIGSAPSSRILPGESVTFDVAFGVADPTSVTLDVSADFDHDAVLYSNK
;
A
#
# COMPACT_ATOMS: atom_id res chain seq x y z
N MET A 1 0.83 47.31 -2.90
CA MET A 1 0.88 46.90 -4.32
C MET A 1 1.13 45.40 -4.47
N ILE A 2 1.91 44.77 -3.59
CA ILE A 2 2.23 43.33 -3.64
C ILE A 2 0.98 42.43 -3.55
N GLY A 3 -0.03 42.78 -2.74
CA GLY A 3 -1.29 42.02 -2.66
C GLY A 3 -2.15 42.04 -3.94
N LEU A 4 -2.12 43.14 -4.70
CA LEU A 4 -2.83 43.23 -5.99
C LEU A 4 -2.11 42.44 -7.08
N VAL A 5 -0.77 42.40 -7.01
CA VAL A 5 0.08 41.57 -7.87
C VAL A 5 -0.17 40.08 -7.57
N ALA A 6 -0.24 39.67 -6.31
CA ALA A 6 -0.57 38.30 -5.90
C ALA A 6 -1.97 37.87 -6.39
N LEU A 7 -2.96 38.77 -6.32
CA LEU A 7 -4.30 38.52 -6.83
C LEU A 7 -4.30 38.33 -8.35
N GLY A 8 -3.58 39.18 -9.09
CA GLY A 8 -3.42 39.04 -10.54
C GLY A 8 -2.74 37.73 -10.96
N LEU A 9 -1.68 37.34 -10.25
CA LEU A 9 -0.98 36.06 -10.46
C LEU A 9 -1.86 34.85 -10.13
N GLY A 10 -2.66 34.93 -9.06
CA GLY A 10 -3.57 33.85 -8.67
C GLY A 10 -4.68 33.61 -9.69
N VAL A 11 -5.33 34.68 -10.17
CA VAL A 11 -6.38 34.58 -11.20
C VAL A 11 -5.80 34.07 -12.51
N LEU A 12 -4.65 34.58 -12.93
CA LEU A 12 -3.99 34.14 -14.17
C LEU A 12 -3.52 32.68 -14.06
N GLY A 13 -2.93 32.28 -12.93
CA GLY A 13 -2.52 30.91 -12.67
C GLY A 13 -3.69 29.93 -12.66
N PHE A 14 -4.84 30.33 -12.11
CA PHE A 14 -6.06 29.53 -12.13
C PHE A 14 -6.62 29.34 -13.54
N ILE A 15 -6.70 30.41 -14.33
CA ILE A 15 -7.18 30.33 -15.72
C ILE A 15 -6.26 29.44 -16.56
N LEU A 16 -4.94 29.57 -16.42
CA LEU A 16 -3.96 28.76 -17.16
C LEU A 16 -3.91 27.30 -16.67
N GLY A 17 -4.14 27.06 -15.38
CA GLY A 17 -4.24 25.71 -14.80
C GLY A 17 -5.46 24.92 -15.31
N CYS A 18 -6.50 25.61 -15.75
CA CYS A 18 -7.72 25.01 -16.29
C CYS A 18 -7.66 24.71 -17.80
N ILE A 19 -6.57 25.04 -18.50
CA ILE A 19 -6.42 24.77 -19.94
C ILE A 19 -5.53 23.52 -20.13
N PRO A 20 -6.06 22.40 -20.65
CA PRO A 20 -5.28 21.21 -20.91
C PRO A 20 -4.20 21.50 -21.98
N GLY A 21 -2.93 21.22 -21.63
CA GLY A 21 -1.74 21.48 -22.46
C GLY A 21 -0.72 22.46 -21.87
N ILE A 22 -1.17 23.43 -21.05
CA ILE A 22 -0.30 24.42 -20.37
C ILE A 22 -0.40 24.38 -18.84
N MET A 23 -1.17 23.44 -18.31
CA MET A 23 -1.49 23.24 -16.90
C MET A 23 -0.28 23.28 -15.96
N PHE A 24 0.87 22.73 -16.38
CA PHE A 24 2.11 22.76 -15.58
C PHE A 24 2.60 24.19 -15.30
N LEU A 25 2.47 25.11 -16.26
CA LEU A 25 2.87 26.50 -16.08
C LEU A 25 1.92 27.25 -15.14
N GLY A 26 0.64 26.89 -15.14
CA GLY A 26 -0.36 27.39 -14.18
C GLY A 26 -0.03 27.02 -12.74
N TRP A 27 0.47 25.80 -12.50
CA TRP A 27 0.90 25.36 -11.17
C TRP A 27 2.04 26.20 -10.60
N PHE A 28 3.07 26.47 -11.40
CA PHE A 28 4.18 27.33 -10.97
C PHE A 28 3.73 28.76 -10.67
N LEU A 29 2.78 29.28 -11.44
CA LEU A 29 2.20 30.61 -11.19
C LEU A 29 1.36 30.65 -9.91
N LEU A 30 0.55 29.60 -9.65
CA LEU A 30 -0.24 29.47 -8.43
C LEU A 30 0.64 29.33 -7.20
N PHE A 31 1.72 28.56 -7.28
CA PHE A 31 2.70 28.46 -6.20
C PHE A 31 3.37 29.81 -5.91
N ALA A 32 3.78 30.54 -6.95
CA ALA A 32 4.33 31.89 -6.80
C ALA A 32 3.31 32.88 -6.20
N ALA A 33 2.03 32.78 -6.59
CA ALA A 33 0.94 33.58 -6.03
C ALA A 33 0.70 33.28 -4.55
N PHE A 34 0.79 32.01 -4.15
CA PHE A 34 0.65 31.57 -2.76
C PHE A 34 1.76 32.14 -1.87
N VAL A 35 3.02 32.00 -2.28
CA VAL A 35 4.18 32.53 -1.54
C VAL A 35 4.09 34.05 -1.41
N THR A 36 3.73 34.74 -2.49
CA THR A 36 3.58 36.21 -2.49
C THR A 36 2.39 36.66 -1.63
N GLY A 37 1.33 35.85 -1.55
CA GLY A 37 0.18 36.06 -0.67
C GLY A 37 0.54 35.97 0.82
N ILE A 38 1.36 34.98 1.21
CA ILE A 38 1.86 34.84 2.59
C ILE A 38 2.72 36.06 2.96
N VAL A 39 3.64 36.49 2.10
CA VAL A 39 4.47 37.69 2.34
C VAL A 39 3.61 38.95 2.44
N GLY A 40 2.48 39.00 1.75
CA GLY A 40 1.48 40.07 1.87
C GLY A 40 0.80 40.14 3.24
N LEU A 41 0.62 39.01 3.94
CA LEU A 41 0.00 38.98 5.29
C LEU A 41 0.88 39.62 6.36
N PHE A 42 2.20 39.57 6.19
CA PHE A 42 3.16 40.10 7.16
C PHE A 42 3.53 41.58 6.91
N GLN A 43 2.93 42.25 5.92
CA GLN A 43 3.16 43.68 5.69
C GLN A 43 2.42 44.54 6.71
N LYS A 44 3.19 45.34 7.46
CA LYS A 44 2.69 46.29 8.46
C LYS A 44 1.92 47.44 7.78
N ASN A 45 0.75 47.80 8.32
CA ASN A 45 -0.11 48.92 7.90
C ASN A 45 -0.79 48.83 6.51
N ARG A 46 -1.20 47.63 6.06
CA ARG A 46 -2.04 47.47 4.85
C ARG A 46 -3.21 46.52 5.10
N GLU A 47 -4.27 46.68 4.31
CA GLU A 47 -5.49 45.86 4.40
C GLU A 47 -5.17 44.40 4.09
N LYS A 48 -5.28 43.55 5.11
CA LYS A 48 -4.92 42.12 5.05
C LYS A 48 -5.93 41.30 4.24
N VAL A 49 -7.10 41.87 3.98
CA VAL A 49 -8.24 41.23 3.30
C VAL A 49 -7.84 40.68 1.92
N THR A 50 -7.10 41.45 1.13
CA THR A 50 -6.69 41.01 -0.22
C THR A 50 -5.73 39.81 -0.19
N SER A 51 -4.87 39.72 0.83
CA SER A 51 -3.92 38.60 0.98
C SER A 51 -4.61 37.33 1.48
N ILE A 52 -5.60 37.48 2.38
CA ILE A 52 -6.45 36.37 2.84
C ILE A 52 -7.26 35.80 1.67
N ILE A 53 -7.86 36.66 0.85
CA ILE A 53 -8.62 36.24 -0.35
C ILE A 53 -7.69 35.51 -1.35
N ALA A 54 -6.47 36.00 -1.56
CA ALA A 54 -5.51 35.35 -2.45
C ALA A 54 -5.11 33.94 -1.96
N ILE A 55 -4.92 33.76 -0.65
CA ILE A 55 -4.60 32.46 -0.07
C ILE A 55 -5.80 31.51 -0.17
N ALA A 56 -7.01 31.98 0.16
CA ALA A 56 -8.22 31.18 0.04
C ALA A 56 -8.47 30.73 -1.41
N LEU A 57 -8.32 31.64 -2.38
CA LEU A 57 -8.43 31.31 -3.80
C LEU A 57 -7.33 30.34 -4.27
N SER A 58 -6.12 30.41 -3.73
CA SER A 58 -5.04 29.48 -4.04
C SER A 58 -5.35 28.06 -3.57
N VAL A 59 -5.89 27.90 -2.35
CA VAL A 59 -6.24 26.59 -1.79
C VAL A 59 -7.44 25.99 -2.52
N ILE A 60 -8.46 26.82 -2.83
CA ILE A 60 -9.61 26.36 -3.61
C ILE A 60 -9.17 26.02 -5.04
N GLY A 61 -8.28 26.82 -5.63
CA GLY A 61 -7.75 26.60 -6.96
C GLY A 61 -6.94 25.31 -7.10
N SER A 62 -6.14 24.94 -6.10
CA SER A 62 -5.40 23.66 -6.12
C SER A 62 -6.34 22.47 -6.00
N ILE A 63 -7.36 22.54 -5.15
CA ILE A 63 -8.36 21.48 -5.00
C ILE A 63 -9.15 21.29 -6.30
N VAL A 64 -9.64 22.39 -6.89
CA VAL A 64 -10.39 22.33 -8.16
C VAL A 64 -9.49 21.83 -9.30
N SER A 65 -8.24 22.26 -9.37
CA SER A 65 -7.29 21.80 -10.39
C SER A 65 -6.94 20.32 -10.23
N ALA A 66 -6.79 19.80 -9.02
CA ALA A 66 -6.57 18.39 -8.76
C ALA A 66 -7.77 17.53 -9.17
N VAL A 67 -8.99 18.00 -8.91
CA VAL A 67 -10.22 17.31 -9.36
C VAL A 67 -10.29 17.31 -10.89
N VAL A 68 -10.03 18.44 -11.56
CA VAL A 68 -10.01 18.51 -13.03
C VAL A 68 -8.91 17.61 -13.60
N LEU A 69 -7.73 17.55 -13.00
CA LEU A 69 -6.64 16.65 -13.40
C LEU A 69 -7.07 15.19 -13.31
N PHE A 70 -7.67 14.79 -12.19
CA PHE A 70 -8.19 13.44 -12.01
C PHE A 70 -9.22 13.08 -13.09
N PHE A 71 -10.17 13.98 -13.38
CA PHE A 71 -11.17 13.77 -14.43
C PHE A 71 -10.57 13.77 -15.84
N VAL A 72 -9.55 14.59 -16.12
CA VAL A 72 -8.86 14.60 -17.42
C VAL A 72 -8.05 13.32 -17.62
N VAL A 73 -7.30 12.88 -16.61
CA VAL A 73 -6.55 11.62 -16.66
C VAL A 73 -7.50 10.44 -16.79
N ALA A 74 -8.57 10.38 -15.99
CA ALA A 74 -9.58 9.33 -16.10
C ALA A 74 -10.25 9.33 -17.49
N ASN A 75 -10.58 10.49 -18.05
CA ASN A 75 -11.13 10.57 -19.41
C ASN A 75 -10.09 10.27 -20.50
N SER A 76 -8.81 10.61 -20.30
CA SER A 76 -7.73 10.26 -21.24
C SER A 76 -7.51 8.76 -21.28
N VAL A 77 -7.47 8.09 -20.12
CA VAL A 77 -7.38 6.62 -20.04
C VAL A 77 -8.64 5.97 -20.60
N ALA A 78 -9.83 6.49 -20.30
CA ALA A 78 -11.09 5.96 -20.83
C ALA A 78 -11.29 6.23 -22.34
N SER A 79 -10.59 7.21 -22.90
CA SER A 79 -10.63 7.54 -24.33
C SER A 79 -9.48 6.93 -25.12
N ASP A 80 -8.55 6.24 -24.44
CA ASP A 80 -7.42 5.59 -25.08
C ASP A 80 -7.93 4.38 -25.89
N PRO A 81 -7.80 4.39 -27.23
CA PRO A 81 -8.22 3.28 -28.06
C PRO A 81 -7.45 1.98 -27.72
N GLU A 82 -6.22 2.06 -27.18
CA GLU A 82 -5.46 0.88 -26.76
C GLU A 82 -6.03 0.25 -25.49
N PHE A 83 -6.47 1.07 -24.52
CA PHE A 83 -7.13 0.57 -23.31
C PHE A 83 -8.51 -0.02 -23.61
N LYS A 84 -9.28 0.59 -24.53
CA LYS A 84 -10.56 0.01 -25.00
C LYS A 84 -10.36 -1.32 -25.70
N GLN A 85 -9.36 -1.42 -26.57
CA GLN A 85 -9.02 -2.68 -27.25
C GLN A 85 -8.64 -3.76 -26.23
N ALA A 86 -7.84 -3.44 -25.22
CA ALA A 86 -7.46 -4.39 -24.17
C ALA A 86 -8.65 -4.87 -23.31
N VAL A 87 -9.61 -3.99 -23.02
CA VAL A 87 -10.84 -4.35 -22.30
C VAL A 87 -11.79 -5.19 -23.17
N GLU A 88 -11.96 -4.85 -24.45
CA GLU A 88 -12.77 -5.62 -25.41
C GLU A 88 -12.18 -7.02 -25.68
N ASP A 89 -10.85 -7.13 -25.74
CA ASP A 89 -10.14 -8.41 -25.87
C ASP A 89 -10.32 -9.28 -24.60
N PHE A 90 -10.31 -8.67 -23.41
CA PHE A 90 -10.59 -9.36 -22.15
C PHE A 90 -12.06 -9.81 -22.06
N GLU A 91 -13.03 -8.95 -22.40
CA GLU A 91 -14.45 -9.33 -22.42
C GLU A 91 -14.73 -10.45 -23.44
N SER A 92 -14.08 -10.44 -24.61
CA SER A 92 -14.14 -11.54 -25.58
C SER A 92 -13.53 -12.84 -25.07
N ALA A 93 -12.44 -12.77 -24.31
CA ALA A 93 -11.79 -13.94 -23.72
C ALA A 93 -12.65 -14.58 -22.62
N VAL A 94 -13.42 -13.79 -21.87
CA VAL A 94 -14.29 -14.28 -20.78
C VAL A 94 -15.65 -14.77 -21.32
N ALA A 95 -16.07 -14.33 -22.52
CA ALA A 95 -17.34 -14.72 -23.12
C ALA A 95 -17.32 -16.06 -23.90
N SER A 96 -16.19 -16.74 -24.03
CA SER A 96 -16.07 -17.98 -24.81
C SER A 96 -15.57 -19.18 -23.98
N PRO A 97 -16.44 -20.08 -23.50
CA PRO A 97 -16.02 -21.36 -22.96
C PRO A 97 -16.33 -22.47 -23.97
N SER A 98 -15.34 -22.91 -24.76
CA SER A 98 -15.26 -24.29 -25.30
C SER A 98 -14.09 -24.50 -26.25
N ALA A 99 -13.07 -25.21 -25.80
CA ALA A 99 -12.37 -26.24 -26.58
C ALA A 99 -11.47 -27.08 -25.66
N VAL A 100 -12.08 -27.98 -24.90
CA VAL A 100 -11.41 -29.21 -24.44
C VAL A 100 -11.22 -30.12 -25.65
N ALA A 101 -9.98 -30.45 -25.98
CA ALA A 101 -9.64 -31.56 -26.86
C ALA A 101 -8.58 -32.44 -26.19
N SER A 102 -9.11 -33.53 -25.66
CA SER A 102 -8.49 -34.75 -25.15
C SER A 102 -7.41 -35.34 -26.07
N VAL A 103 -6.33 -35.84 -25.45
CA VAL A 103 -5.62 -37.02 -25.95
C VAL A 103 -5.36 -37.95 -24.77
N ASP A 104 -6.05 -39.08 -24.81
CA ASP A 104 -5.83 -40.26 -23.96
C ASP A 104 -4.94 -41.25 -24.73
N SER A 105 -3.97 -41.85 -24.05
CA SER A 105 -3.47 -43.20 -24.38
C SER A 105 -2.74 -43.82 -23.20
N GLU A 106 -3.45 -44.74 -22.56
CA GLU A 106 -3.04 -45.84 -21.67
C GLU A 106 -1.69 -46.51 -21.99
N ALA A 107 -0.95 -46.95 -20.96
CA ALA A 107 -1.10 -48.34 -20.44
C ALA A 107 0.01 -48.77 -19.44
N SER A 108 -0.45 -49.26 -18.27
CA SER A 108 0.09 -50.37 -17.43
C SER A 108 1.49 -50.24 -16.78
N SER A 109 1.73 -50.61 -15.50
CA SER A 109 1.02 -51.59 -14.67
C SER A 109 1.44 -51.55 -13.18
N SER A 110 0.47 -51.88 -12.31
CA SER A 110 0.53 -52.62 -11.03
C SER A 110 0.98 -51.95 -9.71
N GLU A 111 -0.02 -51.87 -8.82
CA GLU A 111 -0.18 -51.44 -7.41
C GLU A 111 -0.05 -52.65 -6.41
N PRO A 112 -0.32 -52.68 -5.06
CA PRO A 112 -0.53 -51.67 -3.97
C PRO A 112 0.25 -51.90 -2.63
N ALA A 113 0.18 -50.91 -1.72
CA ALA A 113 -0.23 -51.04 -0.29
C ALA A 113 -0.26 -49.63 0.36
N ALA A 114 -1.42 -48.97 0.60
CA ALA A 114 -2.33 -49.08 1.76
C ALA A 114 -1.64 -48.80 3.12
N GLU A 115 -2.04 -47.96 4.08
CA GLU A 115 -3.08 -46.94 4.43
C GLU A 115 -2.42 -46.19 5.65
N ASP A 116 -2.68 -44.95 6.06
CA ASP A 116 -3.90 -44.43 6.70
C ASP A 116 -3.61 -43.03 7.30
N SER A 117 -4.65 -42.19 7.31
CA SER A 117 -4.97 -41.11 8.27
C SER A 117 -4.02 -39.93 8.50
N ALA A 118 -4.37 -38.77 7.93
CA ALA A 118 -5.22 -37.79 8.64
C ALA A 118 -5.51 -36.58 7.73
N ALA A 119 -6.79 -36.29 7.52
CA ALA A 119 -7.25 -35.11 6.80
C ALA A 119 -6.97 -33.84 7.61
N ALA A 120 -6.23 -32.89 7.04
CA ALA A 120 -6.18 -31.51 7.49
C ALA A 120 -7.16 -30.66 6.66
N PRO A 121 -7.87 -29.70 7.27
CA PRO A 121 -8.87 -28.90 6.58
C PRO A 121 -8.20 -27.89 5.64
N GLY A 122 -8.75 -27.77 4.42
CA GLY A 122 -8.65 -26.59 3.57
C GLY A 122 -7.24 -26.07 3.29
N SER A 123 -6.46 -26.77 2.47
CA SER A 123 -5.41 -26.09 1.71
C SER A 123 -6.09 -25.11 0.78
N ALA A 124 -6.06 -23.83 1.15
CA ALA A 124 -6.27 -22.75 0.21
C ALA A 124 -5.34 -22.97 -0.99
N ALA A 125 -5.84 -22.69 -2.19
CA ALA A 125 -5.04 -22.82 -3.40
C ALA A 125 -3.92 -21.77 -3.37
N ALA A 126 -2.67 -22.19 -3.55
CA ALA A 126 -1.55 -21.27 -3.66
C ALA A 126 -1.81 -20.25 -4.78
N ILE A 127 -1.77 -18.96 -4.43
CA ILE A 127 -1.87 -17.86 -5.39
C ILE A 127 -0.44 -17.51 -5.80
N ASP A 128 -0.16 -17.51 -7.10
CA ASP A 128 1.17 -17.20 -7.61
C ASP A 128 1.60 -15.80 -7.17
N GLY A 129 2.81 -15.67 -6.61
CA GLY A 129 3.32 -14.44 -6.00
C GLY A 129 2.82 -14.12 -4.58
N VAL A 130 2.10 -15.03 -3.91
CA VAL A 130 1.65 -14.88 -2.52
C VAL A 130 2.19 -16.02 -1.67
N LEU A 131 2.90 -15.67 -0.60
CA LEU A 131 3.43 -16.64 0.35
C LEU A 131 2.37 -17.01 1.39
N GLN A 132 2.44 -18.22 1.93
CA GLN A 132 1.64 -18.58 3.11
C GLN A 132 2.34 -18.04 4.35
N PHE A 133 1.58 -17.74 5.40
CA PHE A 133 2.18 -17.48 6.71
C PHE A 133 2.96 -18.73 7.17
N GLY A 134 4.20 -18.52 7.63
CA GLY A 134 5.16 -19.57 7.93
C GLY A 134 6.24 -19.75 6.86
N ASP A 135 5.99 -19.31 5.62
CA ASP A 135 6.98 -19.36 4.55
C ASP A 135 8.03 -18.24 4.70
N THR A 136 9.19 -18.44 4.05
CA THR A 136 10.28 -17.47 3.99
C THR A 136 10.40 -16.92 2.58
N ALA A 137 10.31 -15.60 2.42
CA ALA A 137 10.75 -14.90 1.22
C ALA A 137 12.27 -14.78 1.20
N GLU A 138 12.86 -15.01 0.03
CA GLU A 138 14.28 -14.83 -0.25
C GLU A 138 14.44 -13.73 -1.30
N PHE A 139 15.24 -12.71 -0.99
CA PHE A 139 15.58 -11.64 -1.91
C PHE A 139 16.85 -11.98 -2.71
N GLU A 140 17.03 -11.35 -3.88
CA GLU A 140 18.16 -11.66 -4.78
C GLU A 140 19.54 -11.43 -4.15
N ASP A 141 19.64 -10.52 -3.18
CA ASP A 141 20.87 -10.17 -2.48
C ASP A 141 21.20 -11.10 -1.29
N GLY A 142 20.29 -12.04 -0.99
CA GLY A 142 20.41 -13.01 0.10
C GLY A 142 19.70 -12.61 1.39
N LEU A 143 19.03 -11.45 1.47
CA LEU A 143 18.16 -11.15 2.60
C LEU A 143 17.01 -12.17 2.64
N ARG A 144 16.59 -12.57 3.85
CA ARG A 144 15.44 -13.46 4.05
C ARG A 144 14.45 -12.84 5.01
N LEU A 145 13.17 -12.86 4.66
CA LEU A 145 12.07 -12.35 5.47
C LEU A 145 11.10 -13.49 5.72
N THR A 146 10.77 -13.74 6.99
CA THR A 146 9.78 -14.75 7.38
C THR A 146 8.73 -14.10 8.25
N VAL A 147 7.47 -14.37 7.95
CA VAL A 147 6.33 -14.04 8.82
C VAL A 147 5.78 -15.37 9.34
N SER A 148 5.76 -15.56 10.66
CA SER A 148 5.32 -16.82 11.27
C SER A 148 3.88 -17.17 10.90
N GLU A 149 3.46 -18.39 11.21
CA GLU A 149 2.04 -18.72 11.28
C GLU A 149 1.28 -17.73 12.17
N LEU A 150 0.01 -17.55 11.85
CA LEU A 150 -0.90 -16.66 12.56
C LEU A 150 -1.14 -17.15 13.98
N ARG A 151 -0.93 -16.27 14.98
CA ARG A 151 -1.21 -16.56 16.38
C ARG A 151 -2.44 -15.80 16.86
N THR A 152 -3.31 -16.47 17.61
CA THR A 152 -4.57 -15.92 18.17
C THR A 152 -4.56 -15.77 19.68
N ASP A 153 -3.40 -15.98 20.31
CA ASP A 153 -3.18 -15.87 21.76
C ASP A 153 -2.83 -14.45 22.22
N TYR A 154 -2.65 -13.51 21.29
CA TYR A 154 -2.40 -12.11 21.61
C TYR A 154 -3.65 -11.43 22.17
N VAL A 155 -3.50 -10.85 23.36
CA VAL A 155 -4.50 -10.01 24.01
C VAL A 155 -3.89 -8.63 24.23
N PRO A 156 -4.44 -7.55 23.66
CA PRO A 156 -3.90 -6.21 23.85
C PRO A 156 -3.87 -5.78 25.32
N SER A 157 -2.77 -5.12 25.73
CA SER A 157 -2.64 -4.53 27.05
C SER A 157 -3.50 -3.27 27.21
N GLU A 158 -3.54 -2.70 28.42
CA GLU A 158 -4.17 -1.39 28.63
C GLU A 158 -3.42 -0.23 27.94
N TYR A 159 -2.16 -0.45 27.54
CA TYR A 159 -1.33 0.53 26.86
C TYR A 159 -1.27 0.31 25.33
N ALA A 160 -2.00 -0.68 24.81
CA ALA A 160 -2.04 -0.95 23.38
C ALA A 160 -2.73 0.19 22.61
N ALA A 161 -2.00 0.79 21.68
CA ALA A 161 -2.53 1.74 20.72
C ALA A 161 -3.20 1.00 19.57
N ARG A 162 -4.52 1.20 19.41
CA ARG A 162 -5.35 0.61 18.37
C ARG A 162 -6.08 1.73 17.64
N LEU A 163 -5.95 1.81 16.31
CA LEU A 163 -6.61 2.84 15.51
C LEU A 163 -8.11 2.57 15.36
N ASP A 164 -8.49 1.30 15.17
CA ASP A 164 -9.87 0.87 15.09
C ASP A 164 -10.25 -0.02 16.29
N GLU A 165 -10.84 0.59 17.30
CA GLU A 165 -11.30 -0.11 18.50
C GLU A 165 -12.54 -1.00 18.28
N SER A 166 -13.17 -0.95 17.09
CA SER A 166 -14.30 -1.84 16.77
C SER A 166 -13.88 -3.27 16.44
N LEU A 167 -12.60 -3.48 16.12
CA LEU A 167 -12.03 -4.80 15.88
C LEU A 167 -11.67 -5.47 17.21
N THR A 168 -12.26 -6.61 17.47
CA THR A 168 -12.15 -7.35 18.74
C THR A 168 -11.40 -8.67 18.64
N ASP A 169 -11.20 -9.16 17.41
CA ASP A 169 -10.32 -10.29 17.15
C ASP A 169 -8.92 -9.76 16.88
N TYR A 170 -7.93 -10.35 17.55
CA TYR A 170 -6.54 -9.93 17.46
C TYR A 170 -5.68 -11.10 17.01
N VAL A 171 -4.75 -10.79 16.12
CA VAL A 171 -3.76 -11.76 15.64
C VAL A 171 -2.38 -11.17 15.78
N ALA A 172 -1.41 -12.03 16.04
CA ALA A 172 -0.01 -11.66 16.11
C ALA A 172 0.84 -12.57 15.23
N PHE A 173 1.96 -12.00 14.79
CA PHE A 173 2.97 -12.68 13.99
C PHE A 173 4.34 -12.37 14.56
N THR A 174 5.21 -13.38 14.52
CA THR A 174 6.63 -13.20 14.72
C THR A 174 7.28 -12.99 13.35
N VAL A 175 7.94 -11.86 13.18
CA VAL A 175 8.71 -11.54 11.99
C VAL A 175 10.17 -11.85 12.26
N THR A 176 10.83 -12.53 11.33
CA THR A 176 12.27 -12.76 11.35
C THR A 176 12.90 -12.22 10.08
N ILE A 177 13.91 -11.38 10.24
CA ILE A 177 14.75 -10.86 9.15
C ILE A 177 16.15 -11.44 9.33
N GLU A 178 16.63 -12.18 8.34
CA GLU A 178 17.98 -12.76 8.33
C GLU A 178 18.82 -12.05 7.28
N ASN A 179 19.96 -11.48 7.70
CA ASN A 179 20.86 -10.79 6.80
C ASN A 179 21.83 -11.78 6.14
N GLY A 180 21.41 -12.42 5.05
CA GLY A 180 22.29 -13.25 4.22
C GLY A 180 23.20 -12.46 3.26
N THR A 181 23.14 -11.13 3.27
CA THR A 181 23.95 -10.27 2.42
C THR A 181 25.41 -10.18 2.91
N SER A 182 26.26 -9.47 2.17
CA SER A 182 27.68 -9.25 2.56
C SER A 182 27.94 -7.97 3.37
N THR A 183 26.90 -7.15 3.62
CA THR A 183 27.02 -5.87 4.31
C THR A 183 26.06 -5.77 5.50
N PRO A 184 26.34 -4.93 6.51
CA PRO A 184 25.36 -4.67 7.57
C PRO A 184 24.05 -4.13 6.98
N PHE A 185 22.93 -4.78 7.33
CA PHE A 185 21.59 -4.42 6.90
C PHE A 185 20.91 -3.56 7.97
N GLU A 186 20.26 -2.46 7.59
CA GLU A 186 19.55 -1.58 8.51
C GLU A 186 18.03 -1.68 8.25
N PRO A 187 17.26 -2.42 9.07
CA PRO A 187 15.85 -2.62 8.85
C PRO A 187 15.05 -1.31 8.98
N LEU A 188 14.06 -1.16 8.10
CA LEU A 188 13.02 -0.14 8.21
C LEU A 188 11.66 -0.77 7.94
N PHE A 189 11.33 -1.74 8.79
CA PHE A 189 10.19 -2.61 8.60
C PHE A 189 8.86 -1.86 8.60
N TYR A 190 7.97 -2.26 7.68
CA TYR A 190 6.56 -1.87 7.68
C TYR A 190 5.68 -3.03 7.22
N ALA A 191 4.43 -3.03 7.68
CA ALA A 191 3.44 -4.01 7.27
C ALA A 191 2.05 -3.36 7.19
N GLU A 192 1.33 -3.63 6.11
CA GLU A 192 -0.05 -3.21 5.90
C GLU A 192 -0.96 -4.44 5.83
N GLY A 193 -2.15 -4.37 6.43
CA GLY A 193 -3.04 -5.53 6.52
C GLY A 193 -4.38 -5.35 5.82
N ASN A 194 -4.92 -6.44 5.31
CA ASN A 194 -6.32 -6.59 4.95
C ASN A 194 -6.92 -7.81 5.67
N SER A 195 -8.13 -7.68 6.19
CA SER A 195 -8.87 -8.77 6.77
C SER A 195 -10.34 -8.73 6.33
N GLY A 196 -10.84 -9.82 5.74
CA GLY A 196 -12.22 -9.92 5.26
C GLY A 196 -12.65 -8.81 4.29
N GLY A 197 -11.71 -8.23 3.53
CA GLY A 197 -11.98 -7.09 2.64
C GLY A 197 -11.91 -5.71 3.30
N LYS A 198 -11.50 -5.62 4.56
CA LYS A 198 -11.29 -4.38 5.31
C LYS A 198 -9.79 -4.14 5.52
N ALA A 199 -9.30 -2.92 5.25
CA ALA A 199 -7.95 -2.53 5.64
C ALA A 199 -7.84 -2.51 7.17
N VAL A 200 -6.74 -3.02 7.70
CA VAL A 200 -6.49 -3.10 9.15
C VAL A 200 -5.12 -2.54 9.50
N ASP A 201 -5.08 -1.86 10.65
CA ASP A 201 -3.89 -1.21 11.15
C ASP A 201 -3.12 -2.10 12.13
N GLN A 202 -1.80 -1.94 12.12
CA GLN A 202 -0.93 -2.54 13.12
C GLN A 202 -1.22 -1.96 14.51
N ILE A 203 -1.20 -2.84 15.51
CA ILE A 203 -1.29 -2.50 16.93
C ILE A 203 0.12 -2.26 17.46
N PHE A 204 0.28 -1.20 18.25
CA PHE A 204 1.52 -0.91 18.98
C PHE A 204 1.27 -1.08 20.48
N ASP A 205 1.96 -2.03 21.12
CA ASP A 205 1.78 -2.35 22.53
C ASP A 205 3.15 -2.47 23.20
N SER A 206 3.58 -1.37 23.83
CA SER A 206 4.92 -1.25 24.42
C SER A 206 5.12 -2.10 25.67
N GLU A 207 4.04 -2.43 26.39
CA GLU A 207 4.12 -3.31 27.57
C GLU A 207 4.47 -4.75 27.16
N GLN A 208 4.01 -5.18 25.98
CA GLN A 208 4.23 -6.51 25.44
C GLN A 208 5.31 -6.57 24.34
N ASN A 209 5.98 -5.44 24.04
CA ASN A 209 6.98 -5.30 22.97
C ASN A 209 6.44 -5.62 21.55
N ILE A 210 5.17 -5.29 21.29
CA ILE A 210 4.54 -5.48 19.98
C ILE A 210 4.64 -4.22 19.14
N GLY A 211 4.93 -4.41 17.84
CA GLY A 211 4.95 -3.35 16.85
C GLY A 211 6.17 -2.44 16.93
N SER A 212 7.15 -2.78 17.76
CA SER A 212 8.43 -2.06 17.83
C SER A 212 9.48 -2.79 17.01
N ALA A 213 9.43 -2.61 15.69
CA ALA A 213 10.46 -3.18 14.82
C ALA A 213 11.85 -2.62 15.20
N PRO A 214 12.89 -3.48 15.29
CA PRO A 214 14.26 -3.04 15.51
C PRO A 214 14.73 -2.14 14.37
N SER A 215 15.54 -1.14 14.69
CA SER A 215 16.21 -0.26 13.71
C SER A 215 17.75 -0.34 13.79
N SER A 216 18.27 -1.21 14.65
CA SER A 216 19.70 -1.49 14.73
C SER A 216 20.15 -2.31 13.54
N ARG A 217 21.40 -2.08 13.09
CA ARG A 217 21.98 -2.89 12.02
C ARG A 217 22.12 -4.35 12.41
N ILE A 218 21.79 -5.22 11.47
CA ILE A 218 21.98 -6.67 11.51
C ILE A 218 23.26 -6.98 10.73
N LEU A 219 24.23 -7.66 11.35
CA LEU A 219 25.46 -8.03 10.65
C LEU A 219 25.23 -9.19 9.66
N PRO A 220 26.10 -9.36 8.65
CA PRO A 220 26.07 -10.52 7.77
C PRO A 220 26.02 -11.85 8.55
N GLY A 221 25.05 -12.70 8.21
CA GLY A 221 24.79 -13.99 8.85
C GLY A 221 24.04 -13.93 10.18
N GLU A 222 23.66 -12.74 10.66
CA GLU A 222 22.83 -12.58 11.85
C GLU A 222 21.35 -12.38 11.47
N SER A 223 20.48 -12.59 12.46
CA SER A 223 19.04 -12.41 12.31
C SER A 223 18.48 -11.58 13.45
N VAL A 224 17.36 -10.91 13.20
CA VAL A 224 16.56 -10.27 14.23
C VAL A 224 15.13 -10.75 14.18
N THR A 225 14.50 -10.87 15.34
CA THR A 225 13.12 -11.33 15.49
C THR A 225 12.34 -10.35 16.35
N PHE A 226 11.11 -10.05 15.96
CA PHE A 226 10.21 -9.17 16.69
C PHE A 226 8.76 -9.52 16.36
N ASP A 227 7.84 -9.06 17.21
CA ASP A 227 6.43 -9.37 17.09
C ASP A 227 5.62 -8.17 16.61
N VAL A 228 4.66 -8.45 15.74
CA VAL A 228 3.67 -7.50 15.23
C VAL A 228 2.27 -8.05 15.47
N ALA A 229 1.28 -7.17 15.65
CA ALA A 229 -0.10 -7.59 15.83
C ALA A 229 -1.07 -6.67 15.11
N PHE A 230 -2.25 -7.18 14.80
CA PHE A 230 -3.30 -6.50 14.07
C PHE A 230 -4.66 -6.81 14.71
N GLY A 231 -5.55 -5.82 14.73
CA GLY A 231 -6.98 -6.09 14.89
C GLY A 231 -7.54 -6.56 13.56
N VAL A 232 -8.29 -7.66 13.53
CA VAL A 232 -8.80 -8.26 12.29
C VAL A 232 -10.33 -8.34 12.29
N ALA A 233 -10.91 -8.30 11.09
CA ALA A 233 -12.35 -8.45 10.89
C ALA A 233 -12.76 -9.92 10.69
N ASP A 234 -11.87 -10.71 10.10
CA ASP A 234 -11.99 -12.15 9.88
C ASP A 234 -10.58 -12.79 9.98
N PRO A 235 -10.28 -13.57 11.04
CA PRO A 235 -8.98 -14.20 11.23
C PRO A 235 -8.69 -15.31 10.21
N THR A 236 -9.70 -15.79 9.47
CA THR A 236 -9.54 -16.82 8.42
C THR A 236 -9.25 -16.24 7.05
N SER A 237 -9.31 -14.92 6.89
CA SER A 237 -9.03 -14.22 5.64
C SER A 237 -8.16 -13.00 5.93
N VAL A 238 -6.88 -13.24 6.21
CA VAL A 238 -5.87 -12.21 6.48
C VAL A 238 -4.85 -12.19 5.35
N THR A 239 -4.51 -10.99 4.90
CA THR A 239 -3.42 -10.73 3.96
C THR A 239 -2.56 -9.62 4.53
N LEU A 240 -1.24 -9.80 4.56
CA LEU A 240 -0.27 -8.79 4.94
C LEU A 240 0.65 -8.47 3.77
N ASP A 241 0.83 -7.19 3.49
CA ASP A 241 1.88 -6.68 2.61
C ASP A 241 3.06 -6.23 3.48
N VAL A 242 4.21 -6.89 3.38
CA VAL A 242 5.28 -6.82 4.38
C VAL A 242 6.62 -6.48 3.73
N SER A 243 7.28 -5.45 4.25
CA SER A 243 8.59 -5.02 3.78
C SER A 243 9.63 -4.98 4.88
N ALA A 244 10.85 -5.38 4.54
CA ALA A 244 12.00 -5.30 5.44
C ALA A 244 12.61 -3.88 5.48
N ASP A 245 12.50 -3.12 4.40
CA ASP A 245 12.96 -1.73 4.23
C ASP A 245 12.26 -1.05 3.02
N PHE A 246 12.84 0.03 2.48
CA PHE A 246 12.33 0.71 1.28
C PHE A 246 13.00 0.29 -0.04
N ASP A 247 14.07 -0.50 0.02
CA ASP A 247 14.87 -0.90 -1.14
C ASP A 247 14.43 -2.26 -1.70
N HIS A 248 13.82 -3.09 -0.86
CA HIS A 248 13.25 -4.38 -1.21
C HIS A 248 11.76 -4.27 -1.52
N ASP A 249 11.32 -5.03 -2.53
CA ASP A 249 9.89 -5.15 -2.84
C ASP A 249 9.13 -5.75 -1.65
N ALA A 250 7.91 -5.29 -1.47
CA ALA A 250 7.03 -5.79 -0.44
C ALA A 250 6.57 -7.22 -0.77
N VAL A 251 6.47 -8.05 0.26
CA VAL A 251 6.11 -9.46 0.15
C VAL A 251 4.70 -9.66 0.67
N LEU A 252 3.85 -10.25 -0.18
CA LEU A 252 2.47 -10.55 0.18
C LEU A 252 2.37 -11.92 0.88
N TYR A 253 1.84 -11.93 2.10
CA TYR A 253 1.54 -13.14 2.87
C TYR A 253 0.03 -13.28 3.07
N SER A 254 -0.52 -14.49 2.97
CA SER A 254 -1.95 -14.71 3.26
C SER A 254 -2.26 -16.13 3.76
N ASN A 255 -3.34 -16.27 4.53
CA ASN A 255 -3.96 -17.57 4.90
C ASN A 255 -5.29 -17.84 4.17
N LYS A 256 -5.60 -17.06 3.13
CA LYS A 256 -6.81 -17.23 2.33
C LYS A 256 -6.64 -18.29 1.25
#